data_AF-C9ZUS1-F1
#
_entry.id   AF-C9ZUS1-F1
#
_cell.length_a   1.000
_cell.length_b   1.000
_cell.length_c   1.000
_cell.angle_alpha   90.00
_cell.angle_beta   90.00
_cell.angle_gamma   90.00
#
_symmetry.space_group_name_H-M   'P 1'
#
loop_
_entity.id
_entity.type
_entity.pdbx_description
1 polymer ?
#
loop_
_entity_poly.entity_id
_entity_poly.type
_entity_poly.pdbx_seq_one_letter_code
_entity_poly.pdbx_strand_id
1 'polypeptide(L)'
;MSLPAVDLKFLSNVSRRLQERALHVYMPGDSRSSVAIIFRFGDDRQQHAVRRLLAGAKEVQQVFQRHLSAGIGMDLPSTLQVLLVRRLDLVKDRWSGSVTYPGGRRDRGDADDYSALCARVNEMLGIPLTSSEFLLLGRLRDYPIRSRRLQLGGMVQSRFVFLHIGELAPTLRFASHMVEAARWIPFSALEANQRCARSTVSHPLRSFVHPSDAETRLLLTELFPHACLSFPAVQVPDQQWKVWGLALRSASELMALDDRSTADWPLVSSNNALLQHFVIDPLHGYYELLYTYHRVRGQWGRKGNELRNLSRCDVIPPTCHPILWAVSDEANPRHVFFLLLCAAFVTMMAYAIATVVHGACTVVRLAFGCNEGDGFERTLGYCTASNNDGEV
;
A
#
# COMPACT_ATOMS: atom_id res chain seq x y z
N MET A 1 1.89 34.43 15.08
CA MET A 1 2.25 33.35 16.03
C MET A 1 2.69 32.15 15.23
N SER A 2 3.80 31.51 15.59
CA SER A 2 4.47 30.57 14.70
C SER A 2 3.88 29.17 14.77
N LEU A 3 3.36 28.71 13.65
CA LEU A 3 3.07 27.31 13.40
C LEU A 3 4.35 26.62 12.90
N PRO A 4 4.58 25.33 13.20
CA PRO A 4 5.73 24.62 12.67
C PRO A 4 5.67 24.58 11.14
N ALA A 5 6.66 25.19 10.48
CA ALA A 5 6.70 25.24 9.02
C ALA A 5 6.78 23.83 8.40
N VAL A 6 7.41 22.89 9.10
CA VAL A 6 7.49 21.47 8.72
C VAL A 6 6.10 20.81 8.60
N ASP A 7 5.18 21.15 9.49
CA ASP A 7 3.82 20.58 9.52
C ASP A 7 2.94 21.23 8.47
N LEU A 8 3.05 22.56 8.31
CA LEU A 8 2.32 23.30 7.28
C LEU A 8 2.77 22.91 5.87
N LYS A 9 4.07 22.72 5.65
CA LYS A 9 4.62 22.24 4.37
C LYS A 9 4.07 20.85 4.04
N PHE A 10 4.08 19.94 5.01
CA PHE A 10 3.51 18.61 4.87
C PHE A 10 2.03 18.65 4.50
N LEU A 11 1.20 19.32 5.30
CA LEU A 11 -0.24 19.38 5.07
C LEU A 11 -0.57 20.06 3.74
N SER A 12 0.17 21.11 3.35
CA SER A 12 0.04 21.76 2.05
C SER A 12 0.38 20.82 0.90
N ASN A 13 1.50 20.09 0.98
CA ASN A 13 1.93 19.16 -0.05
C ASN A 13 0.97 17.98 -0.18
N VAL A 14 0.62 17.35 0.93
CA VAL A 14 -0.35 16.25 0.98
C VAL A 14 -1.69 16.72 0.41
N SER A 15 -2.24 17.84 0.89
CA SER A 15 -3.54 18.31 0.42
C SER A 15 -3.53 18.70 -1.05
N ARG A 16 -2.44 19.27 -1.57
CA ARG A 16 -2.27 19.51 -3.02
C ARG A 16 -2.27 18.18 -3.79
N ARG A 17 -1.45 17.21 -3.37
CA ARG A 17 -1.34 15.91 -4.05
C ARG A 17 -2.66 15.13 -4.00
N LEU A 18 -3.38 15.14 -2.88
CA LEU A 18 -4.67 14.45 -2.75
C LEU A 18 -5.76 15.03 -3.67
N GLN A 19 -5.65 16.30 -4.08
CA GLN A 19 -6.56 16.91 -5.05
C GLN A 19 -6.18 16.60 -6.51
N GLU A 20 -4.94 16.18 -6.78
CA GLU A 20 -4.54 15.75 -8.11
C GLU A 20 -5.33 14.47 -8.47
N ARG A 21 -6.11 14.52 -9.56
CA ARG A 21 -7.03 13.44 -10.00
C ARG A 21 -6.37 12.06 -10.14
N ALA A 22 -5.05 12.00 -10.18
CA ALA A 22 -4.26 10.76 -10.27
C ALA A 22 -4.33 9.89 -9.00
N LEU A 23 -4.63 10.45 -7.82
CA LEU A 23 -4.67 9.68 -6.56
C LEU A 23 -6.07 9.13 -6.22
N HIS A 24 -7.15 9.68 -6.74
CA HIS A 24 -8.51 9.19 -6.49
C HIS A 24 -8.96 8.20 -7.57
N VAL A 25 -8.30 7.04 -7.65
CA VAL A 25 -8.77 5.92 -8.49
C VAL A 25 -9.68 5.04 -7.65
N TYR A 26 -11.00 5.15 -7.88
CA TYR A 26 -11.97 4.23 -7.30
C TYR A 26 -11.68 2.82 -7.81
N MET A 27 -11.45 1.88 -6.90
CA MET A 27 -11.27 0.47 -7.26
C MET A 27 -12.52 -0.31 -6.85
N PRO A 28 -13.27 -0.95 -7.76
CA PRO A 28 -14.42 -1.76 -7.37
C PRO A 28 -13.99 -2.96 -6.52
N GLY A 29 -14.84 -3.38 -5.59
CA GLY A 29 -14.62 -4.55 -4.74
C GLY A 29 -15.88 -4.95 -3.99
N ASP A 30 -16.04 -6.26 -3.76
CA ASP A 30 -17.26 -6.86 -3.21
C ASP A 30 -17.50 -6.50 -1.73
N SER A 31 -16.42 -6.18 -1.01
CA SER A 31 -16.46 -5.68 0.36
C SER A 31 -15.57 -4.47 0.49
N ARG A 32 -16.12 -3.36 0.98
CA ARG A 32 -15.38 -2.11 1.17
C ARG A 32 -15.26 -1.77 2.65
N SER A 33 -14.14 -1.19 3.03
CA SER A 33 -13.97 -0.55 4.33
C SER A 33 -13.40 0.86 4.13
N SER A 34 -13.71 1.75 5.07
CA SER A 34 -13.19 3.11 5.05
C SER A 34 -12.48 3.41 6.37
N VAL A 35 -11.41 4.21 6.30
CA VAL A 35 -10.75 4.75 7.50
C VAL A 35 -10.52 6.25 7.39
N ALA A 36 -10.52 6.92 8.54
CA ALA A 36 -10.27 8.34 8.71
C ALA A 36 -8.88 8.55 9.34
N ILE A 37 -7.97 9.17 8.60
CA ILE A 37 -6.68 9.65 9.10
C ILE A 37 -6.90 11.08 9.57
N ILE A 38 -7.01 11.28 10.88
CA ILE A 38 -7.38 12.57 11.46
C ILE A 38 -6.15 13.20 12.10
N PHE A 39 -5.76 14.37 11.60
CA PHE A 39 -4.67 15.18 12.12
C PHE A 39 -5.15 16.27 13.07
N ARG A 40 -4.33 16.62 14.05
CA ARG A 40 -4.51 17.76 14.97
C ARG A 40 -3.15 18.33 15.35
N PHE A 41 -3.05 19.62 15.64
CA PHE A 41 -1.84 20.16 16.29
C PHE A 41 -1.87 19.83 17.79
N GLY A 42 -0.79 19.26 18.30
CA GLY A 42 -0.70 18.82 19.70
C GLY A 42 -0.58 19.96 20.71
N ASP A 43 -0.15 21.15 20.27
CA ASP A 43 -0.05 22.33 21.11
C ASP A 43 -1.32 23.20 20.98
N ASP A 44 -1.95 23.54 22.10
CA ASP A 44 -3.22 24.28 22.12
C ASP A 44 -3.09 25.68 21.49
N ARG A 45 -1.94 26.33 21.62
CA ARG A 45 -1.71 27.66 21.03
C ARG A 45 -1.60 27.55 19.51
N GLN A 46 -0.92 26.53 19.01
CA GLN A 46 -0.83 26.23 17.59
C GLN A 46 -2.18 25.79 17.02
N GLN A 47 -2.96 25.00 17.75
CA GLN A 47 -4.31 24.62 17.36
C GLN A 47 -5.21 25.85 17.18
N HIS A 48 -5.15 26.81 18.12
CA HIS A 48 -5.88 28.07 18.01
C HIS A 48 -5.41 28.93 16.83
N ALA A 49 -4.10 28.98 16.59
CA ALA A 49 -3.53 29.70 15.46
C ALA A 49 -3.98 29.10 14.11
N VAL A 50 -4.02 27.77 13.97
CA VAL A 50 -4.53 27.07 12.78
C VAL A 50 -6.02 27.33 12.57
N ARG A 51 -6.81 27.26 13.64
CA ARG A 51 -8.25 27.59 13.58
C ARG A 51 -8.49 29.00 13.05
N ARG A 52 -7.76 29.99 13.56
CA ARG A 52 -7.84 31.38 13.08
C ARG A 52 -7.37 31.52 11.64
N LEU A 53 -6.29 30.84 11.27
CA LEU A 53 -5.71 30.87 9.94
C LEU A 53 -6.66 30.27 8.89
N LEU A 54 -7.38 29.20 9.25
CA LEU A 54 -8.31 28.48 8.37
C LEU A 54 -9.77 28.93 8.50
N ALA A 55 -10.07 29.89 9.38
CA ALA A 55 -11.43 30.40 9.55
C ALA A 55 -11.94 31.01 8.22
N GLY A 56 -12.96 30.38 7.63
CA GLY A 56 -13.53 30.81 6.35
C GLY A 56 -12.66 30.52 5.12
N ALA A 57 -11.57 29.77 5.27
CA ALA A 57 -10.70 29.41 4.15
C ALA A 57 -11.39 28.36 3.25
N LYS A 58 -11.53 28.67 1.96
CA LYS A 58 -12.00 27.70 0.95
C LYS A 58 -10.85 26.83 0.41
N GLU A 59 -9.64 27.39 0.34
CA GLU A 59 -8.46 26.75 -0.22
C GLU A 59 -7.31 26.72 0.78
N VAL A 60 -7.20 25.58 1.46
CA VAL A 60 -6.29 25.37 2.59
C VAL A 60 -4.83 25.43 2.16
N GLN A 61 -4.52 24.93 0.96
CA GLN A 61 -3.17 24.94 0.39
C GLN A 61 -2.66 26.37 0.18
N GLN A 62 -3.48 27.25 -0.40
CA GLN A 62 -3.09 28.64 -0.63
C GLN A 62 -2.79 29.35 0.69
N VAL A 63 -3.62 29.10 1.70
CA VAL A 63 -3.45 29.70 3.03
C VAL A 63 -2.14 29.24 3.67
N PHE A 64 -1.83 27.94 3.62
CA PHE A 64 -0.56 27.41 4.13
C PHE A 64 0.65 27.95 3.36
N GLN A 65 0.58 28.02 2.03
CA GLN A 65 1.68 28.56 1.21
C GLN A 65 1.98 30.03 1.51
N ARG A 66 0.95 30.85 1.70
CA ARG A 66 1.11 32.27 2.10
C ARG A 66 1.78 32.38 3.46
N HIS A 67 1.39 31.54 4.42
CA HIS A 67 2.01 31.52 5.75
C HIS A 67 3.48 31.08 5.69
N LEU A 68 3.79 30.04 4.90
CA LEU A 68 5.15 29.54 4.69
C LEU A 68 6.06 30.59 4.03
N SER A 69 5.53 31.36 3.08
CA SER A 69 6.28 32.42 2.39
C SER A 69 6.69 33.57 3.32
N ALA A 70 5.99 33.74 4.44
CA ALA A 70 6.36 34.71 5.47
C ALA A 70 7.56 34.26 6.33
N GLY A 71 8.07 33.03 6.15
CA GLY A 71 9.26 32.51 6.86
C GLY A 71 9.06 32.26 8.35
N ILE A 72 7.82 32.25 8.83
CA ILE A 72 7.50 32.11 10.26
C ILE A 72 7.55 30.63 10.65
N GLY A 73 8.29 30.30 11.71
CA GLY A 73 8.26 28.99 12.35
C GLY A 73 9.12 27.90 11.70
N MET A 74 10.17 28.29 10.99
CA MET A 74 11.11 27.38 10.33
C MET A 74 11.88 26.47 11.31
N ASP A 75 12.15 26.94 12.53
CA ASP A 75 12.94 26.21 13.54
C ASP A 75 12.08 25.47 14.57
N LEU A 76 10.75 25.49 14.45
CA LEU A 76 9.88 24.78 15.40
C LEU A 76 9.83 23.28 15.07
N PRO A 77 9.92 22.40 16.10
CA PRO A 77 9.70 20.98 15.91
C PRO A 77 8.26 20.69 15.50
N SER A 78 8.06 19.55 14.82
CA SER A 78 6.73 19.05 14.46
C SER A 78 5.91 18.75 15.72
N THR A 79 4.67 19.24 15.74
CA THR A 79 3.69 18.97 16.81
C THR A 79 2.45 18.25 16.27
N LEU A 80 2.44 17.94 14.98
CA LEU A 80 1.33 17.28 14.31
C LEU A 80 1.10 15.91 14.93
N GLN A 81 -0.14 15.68 15.37
CA GLN A 81 -0.59 14.42 15.94
C GLN A 81 -1.63 13.77 15.03
N VAL A 82 -1.71 12.44 15.09
CA VAL A 82 -2.71 11.64 14.39
C VAL A 82 -3.49 10.75 15.37
N LEU A 83 -4.80 10.61 15.14
CA LEU A 83 -5.65 9.76 15.97
C LEU A 83 -5.54 8.29 15.55
N LEU A 84 -5.17 7.43 16.49
CA LEU A 84 -5.21 5.98 16.34
C LEU A 84 -6.14 5.34 17.35
N VAL A 85 -6.73 4.22 16.97
CA VAL A 85 -7.58 3.38 17.80
C VAL A 85 -6.97 1.99 17.95
N ARG A 86 -7.02 1.45 19.16
CA ARG A 86 -6.77 0.03 19.42
C ARG A 86 -8.11 -0.69 19.43
N ARG A 87 -8.26 -1.63 18.50
CA ARG A 87 -9.47 -2.47 18.40
C ARG A 87 -9.59 -3.35 19.64
N LEU A 88 -10.83 -3.61 20.06
CA LEU A 88 -11.11 -4.54 21.16
C LEU A 88 -10.46 -5.90 20.88
N ASP A 89 -9.83 -6.49 21.90
CA ASP A 89 -9.28 -7.84 21.82
C ASP A 89 -10.41 -8.88 21.96
N LEU A 90 -10.82 -9.44 20.84
CA LEU A 90 -11.80 -10.52 20.77
C LEU A 90 -11.08 -11.82 20.43
N VAL A 91 -11.20 -12.85 21.28
CA VAL A 91 -10.51 -14.15 21.12
C VAL A 91 -10.73 -14.81 19.74
N LYS A 92 -11.81 -14.46 19.03
CA LYS A 92 -12.15 -15.00 17.69
C LYS A 92 -11.74 -14.12 16.50
N ASP A 93 -11.27 -12.89 16.71
CA ASP A 93 -10.79 -12.01 15.62
C ASP A 93 -9.26 -12.11 15.49
N ARG A 94 -8.79 -12.44 14.29
CA ARG A 94 -7.36 -12.58 13.98
C ARG A 94 -6.61 -11.24 14.03
N TRP A 95 -7.33 -10.12 14.04
CA TRP A 95 -6.78 -8.76 14.11
C TRP A 95 -7.08 -8.06 15.44
N SER A 96 -7.44 -8.84 16.46
CA SER A 96 -7.67 -8.36 17.81
C SER A 96 -6.49 -7.59 18.38
N GLY A 97 -6.79 -6.49 19.07
CA GLY A 97 -5.77 -5.59 19.63
C GLY A 97 -4.95 -4.82 18.60
N SER A 98 -5.27 -4.90 17.29
CA SER A 98 -4.53 -4.14 16.27
C SER A 98 -4.79 -2.65 16.40
N VAL A 99 -3.72 -1.88 16.21
CA VAL A 99 -3.77 -0.41 16.19
C VAL A 99 -4.01 0.06 14.76
N THR A 100 -5.09 0.82 14.58
CA THR A 100 -5.55 1.27 13.26
C THR A 100 -6.14 2.67 13.31
N TYR A 101 -6.55 3.18 12.15
CA TYR A 101 -7.29 4.43 12.05
C TYR A 101 -8.78 4.21 12.33
N PRO A 102 -9.49 5.18 12.92
CA PRO A 102 -10.94 5.12 13.09
C PRO A 102 -11.66 4.81 11.77
N GLY A 103 -12.66 3.94 11.79
CA GLY A 103 -13.40 3.59 10.58
C GLY A 103 -14.02 2.20 10.66
N GLY A 104 -14.47 1.67 9.52
CA GLY A 104 -15.21 0.42 9.54
C GLY A 104 -15.55 -0.10 8.17
N ARG A 105 -16.26 -1.24 8.17
CA ARG A 105 -16.83 -1.83 6.96
C ARG A 105 -18.00 -0.97 6.49
N ARG A 106 -18.12 -0.84 5.16
CA ARG A 106 -19.28 -0.28 4.50
C ARG A 106 -20.36 -1.36 4.38
N ASP A 107 -21.58 -1.01 4.73
CA ASP A 107 -22.74 -1.87 4.56
C ASP A 107 -23.40 -1.64 3.19
N ARG A 108 -24.17 -2.63 2.72
CA ARG A 108 -24.82 -2.57 1.40
C ARG A 108 -25.81 -1.41 1.27
N GLY A 109 -26.35 -0.91 2.39
CA GLY A 109 -27.29 0.22 2.41
C GLY A 109 -26.63 1.60 2.45
N ASP A 110 -25.30 1.68 2.63
CA ASP A 110 -24.61 2.97 2.69
C ASP A 110 -24.53 3.63 1.30
N ALA A 111 -24.86 4.92 1.22
CA ALA A 111 -24.84 5.69 -0.02
C ALA A 111 -23.46 5.68 -0.70
N ASP A 112 -22.41 6.00 0.05
CA ASP A 112 -21.03 5.99 -0.42
C ASP A 112 -20.04 5.67 0.71
N ASP A 113 -18.76 5.54 0.34
CA ASP A 113 -17.67 5.22 1.28
C ASP A 113 -17.45 6.31 2.35
N TYR A 114 -17.80 7.57 2.03
CA TYR A 114 -17.61 8.72 2.92
C TYR A 114 -18.70 8.79 3.99
N SER A 115 -19.95 8.60 3.59
CA SER A 115 -21.12 8.56 4.47
C SER A 115 -21.01 7.38 5.44
N ALA A 116 -20.62 6.21 4.93
CA ALA A 116 -20.31 5.04 5.75
C ALA A 116 -19.21 5.35 6.78
N LEU A 117 -18.13 6.00 6.35
CA LEU A 117 -17.04 6.37 7.24
C LEU A 117 -17.51 7.31 8.36
N CYS A 118 -18.26 8.36 8.02
CA CYS A 118 -18.74 9.34 8.98
C CYS A 118 -19.65 8.69 10.03
N ALA A 119 -20.57 7.83 9.60
CA ALA A 119 -21.44 7.08 10.51
C ALA A 119 -20.63 6.15 11.43
N ARG A 120 -19.67 5.39 10.87
CA ARG A 120 -18.83 4.45 11.64
C ARG A 120 -17.91 5.15 12.64
N VAL A 121 -17.31 6.27 12.28
CA VAL A 121 -16.44 7.03 13.20
C VAL A 121 -17.26 7.68 14.32
N ASN A 122 -18.46 8.15 14.02
CA ASN A 122 -19.37 8.66 15.03
C ASN A 122 -19.88 7.57 15.97
N GLU A 123 -20.23 6.39 15.46
CA GLU A 123 -20.59 5.21 16.28
C GLU A 123 -19.42 4.78 17.18
N MET A 124 -18.22 4.73 16.60
CA MET A 124 -17.03 4.20 17.27
C MET A 124 -16.51 5.11 18.38
N LEU A 125 -16.45 6.43 18.12
CA LEU A 125 -15.75 7.41 18.96
C LEU A 125 -16.61 8.63 19.34
N GLY A 126 -17.83 8.75 18.85
CA GLY A 126 -18.65 9.95 19.01
C GLY A 126 -18.12 11.17 18.25
N ILE A 127 -17.24 10.98 17.26
CA ILE A 127 -16.64 12.06 16.47
C ILE A 127 -17.52 12.38 15.24
N PRO A 128 -18.10 13.59 15.14
CA PRO A 128 -18.90 13.99 13.99
C PRO A 128 -18.00 14.56 12.88
N LEU A 129 -17.48 13.72 11.99
CA LEU A 129 -16.60 14.14 10.88
C LEU A 129 -17.24 15.13 9.89
N THR A 130 -18.57 15.25 9.90
CA THR A 130 -19.33 16.20 9.08
C THR A 130 -19.44 17.59 9.71
N SER A 131 -18.96 17.78 10.94
CA SER A 131 -19.00 19.08 11.61
C SER A 131 -17.99 20.06 10.99
N SER A 132 -18.20 21.36 11.20
CA SER A 132 -17.27 22.41 10.75
C SER A 132 -15.91 22.36 11.46
N GLU A 133 -15.73 21.49 12.46
CA GLU A 133 -14.47 21.31 13.17
C GLU A 133 -13.52 20.34 12.45
N PHE A 134 -14.01 19.62 11.43
CA PHE A 134 -13.22 18.69 10.63
C PHE A 134 -13.19 19.15 9.18
N LEU A 135 -11.97 19.33 8.68
CA LEU A 135 -11.71 19.70 7.30
C LEU A 135 -11.21 18.47 6.54
N LEU A 136 -11.95 18.04 5.51
CA LEU A 136 -11.49 16.99 4.61
C LEU A 136 -10.40 17.53 3.68
N LEU A 137 -9.16 17.05 3.85
CA LEU A 137 -8.02 17.42 2.99
C LEU A 137 -8.03 16.65 1.66
N GLY A 138 -8.64 15.47 1.65
CA GLY A 138 -8.81 14.64 0.46
C GLY A 138 -8.86 13.15 0.78
N ARG A 139 -8.74 12.32 -0.26
CA ARG A 139 -8.79 10.86 -0.16
C ARG A 139 -7.56 10.25 -0.83
N LEU A 140 -6.87 9.38 -0.11
CA LEU A 140 -5.81 8.55 -0.67
C LEU A 140 -6.42 7.52 -1.63
N ARG A 141 -5.59 7.01 -2.53
CA ARG A 141 -5.99 5.93 -3.43
C ARG A 141 -6.56 4.74 -2.67
N ASP A 142 -7.50 4.06 -3.30
CA ASP A 142 -8.05 2.83 -2.75
C ASP A 142 -6.97 1.75 -2.66
N TYR A 143 -6.91 1.06 -1.52
CA TYR A 143 -5.97 -0.03 -1.30
C TYR A 143 -6.68 -1.38 -1.47
N PRO A 144 -6.35 -2.18 -2.50
CA PRO A 144 -6.91 -3.51 -2.65
C PRO A 144 -6.24 -4.47 -1.66
N ILE A 145 -7.03 -5.00 -0.75
CA ILE A 145 -6.64 -6.02 0.20
C ILE A 145 -6.84 -7.38 -0.47
N ARG A 146 -5.82 -7.81 -1.22
CA ARG A 146 -5.87 -9.11 -1.90
C ARG A 146 -5.62 -10.25 -0.91
N SER A 147 -6.64 -11.08 -0.70
CA SER A 147 -6.44 -12.47 -0.28
C SER A 147 -5.82 -13.23 -1.47
N ARG A 148 -4.76 -14.01 -1.24
CA ARG A 148 -4.08 -14.84 -2.25
C ARG A 148 -4.91 -16.07 -2.66
N ARG A 149 -6.23 -15.92 -2.78
CA ARG A 149 -7.08 -16.93 -3.40
C ARG A 149 -7.69 -16.37 -4.67
N LEU A 150 -7.53 -17.16 -5.72
CA LEU A 150 -7.90 -16.90 -7.09
C LEU A 150 -9.43 -16.95 -7.28
N GLN A 151 -10.24 -16.21 -6.52
CA GLN A 151 -11.68 -16.05 -6.81
C GLN A 151 -12.20 -14.66 -6.43
N LEU A 152 -13.08 -14.16 -7.30
CA LEU A 152 -13.74 -12.86 -7.39
C LEU A 152 -14.13 -12.26 -6.02
N GLY A 153 -13.81 -10.97 -5.86
CA GLY A 153 -14.31 -10.12 -4.79
C GLY A 153 -13.27 -9.58 -3.81
N GLY A 154 -12.31 -8.80 -4.30
CA GLY A 154 -11.27 -8.21 -3.44
C GLY A 154 -11.88 -7.25 -2.40
N MET A 155 -11.39 -7.32 -1.15
CA MET A 155 -11.71 -6.29 -0.16
C MET A 155 -10.95 -5.02 -0.50
N VAL A 156 -11.58 -3.86 -0.47
CA VAL A 156 -10.94 -2.57 -0.79
C VAL A 156 -11.06 -1.64 0.41
N GLN A 157 -9.96 -0.98 0.77
CA GLN A 157 -9.96 0.04 1.81
C GLN A 157 -9.79 1.45 1.23
N SER A 158 -10.81 2.28 1.42
CA SER A 158 -10.78 3.72 1.18
C SER A 158 -10.24 4.47 2.40
N ARG A 159 -9.50 5.55 2.16
CA ARG A 159 -8.71 6.23 3.20
C ARG A 159 -8.84 7.73 3.05
N PHE A 160 -9.53 8.36 3.99
CA PHE A 160 -9.84 9.79 3.96
C PHE A 160 -8.97 10.53 4.96
N VAL A 161 -8.47 11.70 4.58
CA VAL A 161 -7.54 12.50 5.37
C VAL A 161 -8.24 13.75 5.86
N PHE A 162 -8.29 13.94 7.17
CA PHE A 162 -8.93 15.07 7.83
C PHE A 162 -7.94 15.88 8.65
N LEU A 163 -8.19 17.18 8.76
CA LEU A 163 -7.56 18.07 9.71
C LEU A 163 -8.62 18.57 10.71
N HIS A 164 -8.40 18.35 11.99
CA HIS A 164 -9.21 18.89 13.06
C HIS A 164 -8.84 20.34 13.34
N ILE A 165 -9.80 21.25 13.22
CA ILE A 165 -9.69 22.70 13.43
C ILE A 165 -10.57 23.21 14.59
N GLY A 166 -11.19 22.29 15.35
CA GLY A 166 -11.84 22.60 16.62
C GLY A 166 -10.85 23.16 17.64
N GLU A 167 -11.32 24.01 18.54
CA GLU A 167 -10.48 24.61 19.59
C GLU A 167 -10.03 23.53 20.60
N LEU A 168 -10.98 22.77 21.12
CA LEU A 168 -10.74 21.69 22.08
C LEU A 168 -10.58 20.35 21.39
N ALA A 169 -9.95 19.38 22.06
CA ALA A 169 -9.94 18.00 21.59
C ALA A 169 -11.37 17.46 21.55
N PRO A 170 -11.77 16.73 20.48
CA PRO A 170 -13.11 16.17 20.41
C PRO A 170 -13.32 15.22 21.59
N THR A 171 -14.45 15.37 22.28
CA THR A 171 -14.80 14.49 23.40
C THR A 171 -15.09 13.09 22.85
N LEU A 172 -14.27 12.12 23.27
CA LEU A 172 -14.39 10.74 22.80
C LEU A 172 -15.48 10.00 23.59
N ARG A 173 -16.40 9.37 22.87
CA ARG A 173 -17.40 8.43 23.41
C ARG A 173 -17.14 7.06 22.80
N PHE A 174 -16.49 6.19 23.56
CA PHE A 174 -16.10 4.88 23.06
C PHE A 174 -17.28 3.92 22.98
N ALA A 175 -17.48 3.33 21.80
CA ALA A 175 -18.21 2.09 21.70
C ALA A 175 -17.34 0.94 22.25
N SER A 176 -17.53 0.56 23.52
CA SER A 176 -16.71 -0.45 24.21
C SER A 176 -16.68 -1.82 23.52
N HIS A 177 -17.66 -2.09 22.63
CA HIS A 177 -17.72 -3.33 21.83
C HIS A 177 -16.86 -3.27 20.55
N MET A 178 -16.34 -2.10 20.17
CA MET A 178 -15.51 -1.89 18.97
C MET A 178 -14.08 -1.47 19.31
N VAL A 179 -13.92 -0.65 20.35
CA VAL A 179 -12.66 0.04 20.67
C VAL A 179 -12.26 -0.20 22.11
N GLU A 180 -11.01 -0.60 22.29
CA GLU A 180 -10.37 -0.72 23.61
C GLU A 180 -9.86 0.65 24.08
N ALA A 181 -9.23 1.40 23.18
CA ALA A 181 -8.68 2.73 23.46
C ALA A 181 -8.49 3.55 22.18
N ALA A 182 -8.51 4.88 22.28
CA ALA A 182 -8.07 5.79 21.21
C ALA A 182 -7.16 6.87 21.74
N ARG A 183 -6.15 7.25 20.96
CA ARG A 183 -5.10 8.17 21.38
C ARG A 183 -4.54 8.99 20.21
N TRP A 184 -4.19 10.23 20.53
CA TRP A 184 -3.41 11.09 19.66
C TRP A 184 -1.94 10.76 19.82
N ILE A 185 -1.26 10.47 18.72
CA ILE A 185 0.18 10.18 18.71
C ILE A 185 0.91 11.19 17.82
N PRO A 186 2.15 11.61 18.15
CA PRO A 186 2.94 12.42 17.23
C PRO A 186 3.11 11.71 15.89
N PHE A 187 2.77 12.36 14.78
CA PHE A 187 2.87 11.74 13.46
C PHE A 187 4.33 11.47 13.07
N SER A 188 5.25 12.32 13.52
CA SER A 188 6.70 12.11 13.40
C SER A 188 7.18 10.82 14.07
N ALA A 189 6.42 10.26 15.01
CA ALA A 189 6.74 8.97 15.63
C ALA A 189 6.62 7.79 14.67
N LEU A 190 5.91 7.95 13.55
CA LEU A 190 5.72 6.92 12.52
C LEU A 190 6.81 6.95 11.42
N GLU A 191 7.73 7.91 11.47
CA GLU A 191 8.78 8.08 10.46
C GLU A 191 9.92 7.06 10.62
N ALA A 192 10.52 6.64 9.50
CA ALA A 192 11.52 5.57 9.49
C ALA A 192 12.81 5.91 10.24
N ASN A 193 13.12 7.20 10.39
CA ASN A 193 14.39 7.69 10.93
C ASN A 193 14.43 7.73 12.47
N GLN A 194 13.31 7.44 13.15
CA GLN A 194 13.30 7.30 14.60
C GLN A 194 13.79 5.90 15.02
N ARG A 195 15.06 5.82 15.42
CA ARG A 195 15.75 4.57 15.79
C ARG A 195 15.04 3.74 16.87
N CYS A 196 14.36 4.39 17.81
CA CYS A 196 13.67 3.71 18.93
C CYS A 196 12.28 3.18 18.58
N ALA A 197 11.76 3.50 17.38
CA ALA A 197 10.38 3.19 17.02
C ALA A 197 10.26 1.93 16.15
N ARG A 198 11.33 1.41 15.54
CA ARG A 198 11.24 0.21 14.69
C ARG A 198 11.10 -1.07 15.52
N SER A 199 10.04 -1.81 15.24
CA SER A 199 9.76 -3.13 15.81
C SER A 199 9.21 -4.06 14.73
N THR A 200 8.95 -5.31 15.10
CA THR A 200 8.28 -6.27 14.22
C THR A 200 7.09 -6.91 14.93
N VAL A 201 6.12 -7.29 14.12
CA VAL A 201 4.99 -8.14 14.54
C VAL A 201 5.08 -9.43 13.75
N SER A 202 5.15 -10.55 14.46
CA SER A 202 5.33 -11.87 13.87
C SER A 202 4.09 -12.71 14.08
N HIS A 203 3.62 -13.34 13.00
CA HIS A 203 2.50 -14.27 13.03
C HIS A 203 2.89 -15.59 12.38
N PRO A 204 2.45 -16.73 12.91
CA PRO A 204 2.62 -18.02 12.24
C PRO A 204 2.04 -17.97 10.83
N LEU A 205 2.73 -18.57 9.85
CA LEU A 205 2.34 -18.56 8.43
C LEU A 205 0.88 -19.01 8.23
N ARG A 206 0.45 -20.03 8.98
CA ARG A 206 -0.92 -20.56 8.99
C ARG A 206 -2.01 -19.53 9.28
N SER A 207 -1.69 -18.41 9.93
CA SER A 207 -2.65 -17.34 10.26
C SER A 207 -3.14 -16.58 9.02
N PHE A 208 -2.43 -16.72 7.90
CA PHE A 208 -2.74 -16.04 6.63
C PHE A 208 -3.45 -16.93 5.60
N VAL A 209 -3.75 -18.17 5.97
CA VAL A 209 -4.55 -19.08 5.14
C VAL A 209 -5.99 -19.01 5.61
N HIS A 210 -6.94 -18.98 4.66
CA HIS A 210 -8.35 -18.95 5.00
C HIS A 210 -8.72 -20.20 5.83
N PRO A 211 -9.51 -20.08 6.92
CA PRO A 211 -9.82 -21.22 7.78
C PRO A 211 -10.45 -22.42 7.06
N SER A 212 -11.21 -22.17 5.98
CA SER A 212 -11.83 -23.21 5.15
C SER A 212 -10.90 -23.88 4.14
N ASP A 213 -9.62 -23.47 4.06
CA ASP A 213 -8.60 -24.15 3.25
C ASP A 213 -7.91 -25.27 4.04
N ALA A 214 -8.58 -26.40 4.27
CA ALA A 214 -7.96 -27.48 5.03
C ALA A 214 -6.68 -27.99 4.33
N GLU A 215 -6.72 -28.14 3.01
CA GLU A 215 -5.62 -28.68 2.20
C GLU A 215 -4.40 -27.76 2.19
N THR A 216 -4.56 -26.48 1.85
CA THR A 216 -3.44 -25.54 1.85
C THR A 216 -2.87 -25.37 3.27
N ARG A 217 -3.73 -25.37 4.30
CA ARG A 217 -3.26 -25.30 5.69
C ARG A 217 -2.44 -26.53 6.06
N LEU A 218 -2.87 -27.73 5.67
CA LEU A 218 -2.16 -28.97 5.94
C LEU A 218 -0.82 -28.97 5.21
N LEU A 219 -0.80 -28.68 3.91
CA LEU A 219 0.44 -28.57 3.12
C LEU A 219 1.43 -27.57 3.71
N LEU A 220 0.98 -26.36 4.07
CA LEU A 220 1.87 -25.38 4.70
C LEU A 220 2.33 -25.79 6.10
N THR A 221 1.53 -26.58 6.82
CA THR A 221 1.91 -27.09 8.15
C THR A 221 2.99 -28.17 8.02
N GLU A 222 2.87 -29.05 7.03
CA GLU A 222 3.88 -30.09 6.76
C GLU A 222 5.19 -29.49 6.21
N LEU A 223 5.10 -28.57 5.25
CA LEU A 223 6.28 -27.96 4.62
C LEU A 223 6.96 -26.90 5.50
N PHE A 224 6.18 -26.20 6.34
CA PHE A 224 6.64 -25.03 7.08
C PHE A 224 6.07 -24.97 8.52
N PRO A 225 6.28 -26.01 9.37
CA PRO A 225 5.62 -26.14 10.68
C PRO A 225 5.90 -25.00 11.66
N HIS A 226 7.09 -24.39 11.57
CA HIS A 226 7.54 -23.31 12.44
C HIS A 226 7.77 -21.98 11.70
N ALA A 227 7.28 -21.85 10.47
CA ALA A 227 7.44 -20.60 9.73
C ALA A 227 6.53 -19.51 10.29
N CYS A 228 7.14 -18.38 10.59
CA CYS A 228 6.51 -17.13 10.97
C CYS A 228 6.77 -16.10 9.87
N LEU A 229 5.78 -15.25 9.62
CA LEU A 229 5.91 -14.04 8.84
C LEU A 229 6.02 -12.86 9.79
N SER A 230 7.07 -12.07 9.63
CA SER A 230 7.36 -10.87 10.40
C SER A 230 7.09 -9.64 9.54
N PHE A 231 6.32 -8.70 10.08
CA PHE A 231 5.94 -7.46 9.41
C PHE A 231 6.62 -6.28 10.12
N PRO A 232 7.04 -5.25 9.37
CA PRO A 232 7.54 -4.01 9.96
C PRO A 232 6.44 -3.36 10.78
N ALA A 233 6.82 -2.89 11.96
CA ALA A 233 5.93 -2.23 12.89
C ALA A 233 6.62 -1.02 13.51
N VAL A 234 5.84 -0.02 13.88
CA VAL A 234 6.32 1.13 14.62
C VAL A 234 5.76 1.08 16.03
N GLN A 235 6.65 1.04 17.01
CA GLN A 235 6.33 1.12 18.43
C GLN A 235 6.21 2.59 18.82
N VAL A 236 5.02 2.98 19.26
CA VAL A 236 4.77 4.34 19.77
C VAL A 236 5.45 4.47 21.14
N PRO A 237 6.25 5.53 21.36
CA PRO A 237 6.81 5.85 22.67
C PRO A 237 5.69 5.89 23.73
N ASP A 238 5.98 5.44 24.93
CA ASP A 238 5.12 5.46 26.12
C ASP A 238 4.11 4.31 26.31
N GLN A 239 3.70 3.55 25.29
CA GLN A 239 2.44 2.77 25.42
C GLN A 239 2.40 1.36 24.86
N GLN A 240 3.55 0.81 24.42
CA GLN A 240 3.64 -0.55 23.86
C GLN A 240 2.74 -0.80 22.64
N TRP A 241 2.14 0.25 22.04
CA TRP A 241 1.32 0.13 20.84
C TRP A 241 2.23 -0.09 19.64
N LYS A 242 1.97 -1.16 18.90
CA LYS A 242 2.64 -1.46 17.62
C LYS A 242 1.69 -1.10 16.48
N VAL A 243 2.07 -0.13 15.68
CA VAL A 243 1.39 0.27 14.44
C VAL A 243 2.01 -0.51 13.30
N TRP A 244 1.22 -1.33 12.60
CA TRP A 244 1.71 -2.20 11.52
C TRP A 244 0.61 -2.41 10.47
N GLY A 245 0.93 -3.14 9.41
CA GLY A 245 -0.04 -3.47 8.35
C GLY A 245 -0.60 -2.23 7.66
N LEU A 246 -1.92 -2.22 7.42
CA LEU A 246 -2.58 -1.15 6.65
C LEU A 246 -2.51 0.24 7.30
N ALA A 247 -2.41 0.30 8.64
CA ALA A 247 -2.26 1.55 9.36
C ALA A 247 -0.88 2.18 9.08
N LEU A 248 0.19 1.42 9.32
CA LEU A 248 1.54 1.86 9.00
C LEU A 248 1.72 2.13 7.51
N ARG A 249 1.06 1.33 6.67
CA ARG A 249 1.05 1.52 5.22
C ARG A 249 0.47 2.88 4.83
N SER A 250 -0.66 3.26 5.41
CA SER A 250 -1.32 4.51 5.08
C SER A 250 -0.54 5.72 5.59
N ALA A 251 0.11 5.60 6.75
CA ALA A 251 1.06 6.61 7.23
C ALA A 251 2.25 6.78 6.27
N SER A 252 2.85 5.67 5.86
CA SER A 252 4.00 5.65 4.95
C SER A 252 3.65 6.22 3.58
N GLU A 253 2.44 5.95 3.08
CA GLU A 253 1.97 6.53 1.83
C GLU A 253 1.78 8.05 1.92
N LEU A 254 1.27 8.57 3.04
CA LEU A 254 1.20 10.02 3.28
C LEU A 254 2.59 10.65 3.38
N MET A 255 3.52 10.00 4.05
CA MET A 255 4.92 10.45 4.13
C MET A 255 5.58 10.49 2.75
N ALA A 256 5.31 9.48 1.92
CA ALA A 256 5.81 9.40 0.56
C ALA A 256 5.26 10.50 -0.37
N LEU A 257 4.08 11.08 -0.08
CA LEU A 257 3.55 12.24 -0.82
C LEU A 257 4.34 13.54 -0.56
N ASP A 258 5.09 13.59 0.54
CA ASP A 258 5.99 14.70 0.93
C ASP A 258 7.47 14.29 0.83
N ASP A 259 7.77 13.21 0.09
CA ASP A 259 9.12 12.64 -0.10
C ASP A 259 9.88 12.36 1.23
N ARG A 260 9.15 12.01 2.29
CA ARG A 260 9.72 11.60 3.59
C ARG A 260 10.05 10.11 3.61
N SER A 261 10.90 9.70 4.55
CA SER A 261 11.30 8.30 4.71
C SER A 261 10.18 7.41 5.25
N THR A 262 9.97 6.26 4.61
CA THR A 262 8.90 5.31 4.93
C THR A 262 9.40 4.14 5.78
N ALA A 263 8.57 3.71 6.75
CA ALA A 263 8.96 2.68 7.72
C ALA A 263 8.47 1.26 7.35
N ASP A 264 7.63 1.13 6.32
CA ASP A 264 6.89 -0.10 5.97
C ASP A 264 7.57 -1.01 4.93
N TRP A 265 8.82 -0.73 4.56
CA TRP A 265 9.65 -1.59 3.69
C TRP A 265 10.89 -2.11 4.44
N PRO A 266 11.29 -3.40 4.27
CA PRO A 266 10.67 -4.44 3.44
C PRO A 266 9.30 -4.91 3.97
N LEU A 267 8.41 -5.30 3.06
CA LEU A 267 6.99 -5.57 3.38
C LEU A 267 6.78 -6.67 4.43
N VAL A 268 7.56 -7.75 4.33
CA VAL A 268 7.41 -8.97 5.13
C VAL A 268 8.71 -9.73 5.12
N SER A 269 9.09 -10.37 6.21
CA SER A 269 10.20 -11.33 6.27
C SER A 269 9.74 -12.64 6.90
N SER A 270 10.55 -13.68 6.84
CA SER A 270 10.31 -14.94 7.51
C SER A 270 11.56 -15.45 8.21
N ASN A 271 11.35 -16.20 9.29
CA ASN A 271 12.39 -16.97 9.96
C ASN A 271 12.80 -18.24 9.19
N ASN A 272 12.02 -18.69 8.20
CA ASN A 272 12.34 -19.85 7.39
C ASN A 272 13.14 -19.44 6.13
N ALA A 273 14.34 -20.00 5.96
CA ALA A 273 15.25 -19.63 4.87
C ALA A 273 14.69 -19.91 3.47
N LEU A 274 13.99 -21.04 3.27
CA LEU A 274 13.38 -21.37 1.98
C LEU A 274 12.29 -20.35 1.63
N LEU A 275 11.41 -20.04 2.58
CA LEU A 275 10.36 -19.05 2.39
C LEU A 275 10.94 -17.63 2.19
N GLN A 276 11.97 -17.26 2.96
CA GLN A 276 12.62 -15.97 2.83
C GLN A 276 13.28 -15.80 1.46
N HIS A 277 14.10 -16.76 1.04
CA HIS A 277 14.96 -16.58 -0.13
C HIS A 277 14.31 -17.00 -1.46
N PHE A 278 13.38 -17.94 -1.47
CA PHE A 278 12.76 -18.42 -2.72
C PHE A 278 11.34 -17.89 -2.95
N VAL A 279 10.76 -17.15 -1.99
CA VAL A 279 9.42 -16.56 -2.14
C VAL A 279 9.42 -15.07 -1.82
N ILE A 280 9.93 -14.67 -0.65
CA ILE A 280 9.85 -13.29 -0.17
C ILE A 280 10.87 -12.38 -0.86
N ASP A 281 12.15 -12.77 -0.88
CA ASP A 281 13.24 -11.99 -1.51
C ASP A 281 12.97 -11.76 -3.02
N PRO A 282 12.54 -12.75 -3.83
CA PRO A 282 12.15 -12.52 -5.22
C PRO A 282 10.98 -11.54 -5.36
N LEU A 283 9.97 -11.63 -4.48
CA LEU A 283 8.83 -10.73 -4.49
C LEU A 283 9.26 -9.28 -4.20
N HIS A 284 10.15 -9.06 -3.22
CA HIS A 284 10.72 -7.75 -2.95
C HIS A 284 11.56 -7.25 -4.12
N GLY A 285 12.42 -8.12 -4.66
CA GLY A 285 13.29 -7.80 -5.80
C GLY A 285 12.48 -7.37 -7.02
N TYR A 286 11.33 -8.01 -7.27
CA TYR A 286 10.44 -7.64 -8.36
C TYR A 286 9.94 -6.19 -8.21
N TYR A 287 9.46 -5.81 -7.02
CA TYR A 287 8.98 -4.46 -6.78
C TYR A 287 10.10 -3.42 -6.74
N GLU A 288 11.28 -3.78 -6.23
CA GLU A 288 12.48 -2.91 -6.23
C GLU A 288 12.98 -2.63 -7.66
N LEU A 289 13.04 -3.65 -8.52
CA LEU A 289 13.38 -3.46 -9.94
C LEU A 289 12.29 -2.71 -10.69
N LEU A 290 11.01 -2.99 -10.41
CA LEU A 290 9.89 -2.30 -11.05
C LEU A 290 9.88 -0.81 -10.69
N TYR A 291 10.11 -0.46 -9.42
CA TYR A 291 10.27 0.92 -8.99
C TYR A 291 11.47 1.58 -9.66
N THR A 292 12.62 0.89 -9.68
CA THR A 292 13.85 1.37 -10.35
C THR A 292 13.60 1.65 -11.83
N TYR A 293 12.88 0.77 -12.53
CA TYR A 293 12.48 0.96 -13.92
C TYR A 293 11.65 2.24 -14.10
N HIS A 294 10.64 2.46 -13.26
CA HIS A 294 9.83 3.67 -13.31
C HIS A 294 10.66 4.92 -13.01
N ARG A 295 11.57 4.86 -12.03
CA ARG A 295 12.48 5.96 -11.68
C ARG A 295 13.38 6.35 -12.84
N VAL A 296 14.05 5.39 -13.46
CA VAL A 296 14.91 5.63 -14.63
C VAL A 296 14.09 6.16 -15.81
N ARG A 297 12.90 5.59 -16.06
CA ARG A 297 12.00 6.07 -17.12
C ARG A 297 11.50 7.49 -16.87
N GLY A 298 11.21 7.85 -15.61
CA GLY A 298 10.78 9.19 -15.23
C GLY A 298 11.89 10.23 -15.32
N GLN A 299 13.14 9.80 -15.17
CA GLN A 299 14.34 10.63 -15.36
C GLN A 299 14.71 10.79 -16.84
N TRP A 300 14.29 9.86 -17.69
CA TRP A 300 14.63 9.86 -19.11
C TRP A 300 14.18 11.15 -19.80
N GLY A 301 15.13 11.87 -20.38
CA GLY A 301 14.88 13.13 -21.10
C GLY A 301 14.80 14.39 -20.24
N ARG A 302 14.84 14.29 -18.91
CA ARG A 302 14.87 15.45 -17.99
C ARG A 302 16.31 15.87 -17.68
N LYS A 303 16.57 17.17 -17.47
CA LYS A 303 17.92 17.71 -17.16
C LYS A 303 17.88 18.77 -16.05
N GLY A 304 19.01 18.97 -15.38
CA GLY A 304 19.20 20.06 -14.42
C GLY A 304 18.22 20.02 -13.23
N ASN A 305 17.53 21.12 -12.98
CA ASN A 305 16.60 21.28 -11.85
C ASN A 305 15.38 20.34 -11.94
N GLU A 306 14.95 19.95 -13.14
CA GLU A 306 13.85 19.00 -13.31
C GLU A 306 14.16 17.63 -12.72
N LEU A 307 15.44 17.20 -12.81
CA LEU A 307 15.87 15.93 -12.25
C LEU A 307 15.94 15.97 -10.72
N ARG A 308 16.31 17.13 -10.16
CA ARG A 308 16.44 17.34 -8.70
C ARG A 308 15.08 17.46 -8.01
N ASN A 309 14.08 17.96 -8.72
CA ASN A 309 12.72 18.16 -8.19
C ASN A 309 11.78 16.98 -8.50
N LEU A 310 12.29 15.86 -9.01
CA LEU A 310 11.49 14.67 -9.24
C LEU A 310 10.99 14.12 -7.90
N SER A 311 9.69 14.22 -7.65
CA SER A 311 9.07 13.55 -6.52
C SER A 311 8.66 12.12 -6.87
N ARG A 312 8.45 11.28 -5.87
CA ARG A 312 7.96 9.90 -6.07
C ARG A 312 6.63 9.86 -6.84
N CYS A 313 5.80 10.89 -6.66
CA CYS A 313 4.52 11.06 -7.35
C CYS A 313 4.66 11.22 -8.87
N ASP A 314 5.77 11.83 -9.33
CA ASP A 314 6.00 12.10 -10.76
C ASP A 314 6.58 10.89 -11.49
N VAL A 315 7.04 9.90 -10.72
CA VAL A 315 7.70 8.68 -11.20
C VAL A 315 6.72 7.52 -11.28
N ILE A 316 5.89 7.32 -10.26
CA ILE A 316 5.00 6.16 -10.15
C ILE A 316 3.69 6.46 -10.90
N PRO A 317 3.35 5.71 -11.95
CA PRO A 317 2.07 5.86 -12.61
C PRO A 317 0.89 5.58 -11.66
N PRO A 318 -0.25 6.27 -11.80
CA PRO A 318 -1.41 6.09 -10.94
C PRO A 318 -2.03 4.67 -11.05
N THR A 319 -1.83 4.02 -12.20
CA THR A 319 -2.29 2.65 -12.46
C THR A 319 -1.45 1.58 -11.76
N CYS A 320 -0.24 1.90 -11.31
CA CYS A 320 0.63 0.92 -10.68
C CYS A 320 0.14 0.52 -9.29
N HIS A 321 0.51 -0.69 -8.86
CA HIS A 321 0.07 -1.23 -7.57
C HIS A 321 0.46 -0.29 -6.41
N PRO A 322 -0.42 -0.03 -5.42
CA PRO A 322 -0.15 0.89 -4.32
C PRO A 322 1.12 0.55 -3.55
N ILE A 323 1.53 -0.73 -3.55
CA ILE A 323 2.74 -1.21 -2.88
C ILE A 323 4.02 -0.48 -3.29
N LEU A 324 4.13 -0.02 -4.55
CA LEU A 324 5.31 0.68 -5.05
C LEU A 324 5.65 1.95 -4.25
N TRP A 325 4.65 2.57 -3.63
CA TRP A 325 4.82 3.80 -2.85
C TRP A 325 5.65 3.64 -1.57
N ALA A 326 5.92 2.40 -1.15
CA ALA A 326 6.77 2.12 0.02
C ALA A 326 8.14 1.60 -0.34
N VAL A 327 8.33 1.19 -1.60
CA VAL A 327 9.57 0.57 -2.03
C VAL A 327 10.70 1.57 -1.77
N SER A 328 11.80 1.06 -1.22
CA SER A 328 13.01 1.86 -0.98
C SER A 328 13.53 2.43 -2.30
N ASP A 329 14.17 3.60 -2.22
CA ASP A 329 14.81 4.18 -3.41
C ASP A 329 16.02 3.39 -3.90
N GLU A 330 16.58 2.56 -3.01
CA GLU A 330 17.70 1.67 -3.28
C GLU A 330 17.22 0.21 -3.31
N ALA A 331 17.55 -0.48 -4.40
CA ALA A 331 17.29 -1.91 -4.55
C ALA A 331 18.29 -2.72 -3.71
N ASN A 332 17.80 -3.71 -2.98
CA ASN A 332 18.66 -4.57 -2.18
C ASN A 332 19.28 -5.66 -3.08
N PRO A 333 20.63 -5.77 -3.14
CA PRO A 333 21.30 -6.73 -4.03
C PRO A 333 20.89 -8.18 -3.72
N ARG A 334 20.56 -8.50 -2.46
CA ARG A 334 20.07 -9.84 -2.08
C ARG A 334 18.74 -10.16 -2.76
N HIS A 335 17.79 -9.21 -2.72
CA HIS A 335 16.45 -9.42 -3.30
C HIS A 335 16.52 -9.58 -4.82
N VAL A 336 17.34 -8.76 -5.48
CA VAL A 336 17.58 -8.85 -6.92
C VAL A 336 18.25 -10.18 -7.29
N PHE A 337 19.25 -10.62 -6.54
CA PHE A 337 19.93 -11.89 -6.77
C PHE A 337 18.94 -13.07 -6.73
N PHE A 338 18.14 -13.19 -5.68
CA PHE A 338 17.19 -14.29 -5.55
C PHE A 338 16.05 -14.23 -6.59
N LEU A 339 15.63 -13.03 -7.01
CA LEU A 339 14.71 -12.87 -8.13
C LEU A 339 15.29 -13.48 -9.42
N LEU A 340 16.52 -13.12 -9.76
CA LEU A 340 17.20 -13.62 -10.96
C LEU A 340 17.42 -15.13 -10.89
N LEU A 341 17.82 -15.63 -9.72
CA LEU A 341 18.00 -17.06 -9.48
C LEU A 341 16.68 -17.83 -9.67
N CYS A 342 15.57 -17.34 -9.12
CA CYS A 342 14.25 -17.95 -9.31
C CYS A 342 13.81 -17.91 -10.77
N ALA A 343 14.04 -16.79 -11.47
CA ALA A 343 13.75 -16.69 -12.91
C ALA A 343 14.59 -17.69 -13.73
N ALA A 344 15.86 -17.90 -13.38
CA ALA A 344 16.73 -18.90 -14.00
C ALA A 344 16.21 -20.33 -13.75
N PHE A 345 15.77 -20.65 -12.53
CA PHE A 345 15.18 -21.97 -12.25
C PHE A 345 13.88 -22.22 -13.02
N VAL A 346 12.99 -21.22 -13.08
CA VAL A 346 11.72 -21.33 -13.82
C VAL A 346 11.96 -21.51 -15.32
N THR A 347 12.91 -20.77 -15.89
CA THR A 347 13.28 -20.92 -17.31
C THR A 347 13.93 -22.27 -17.61
N MET A 348 14.83 -22.74 -16.75
CA MET A 348 15.41 -24.09 -16.85
C MET A 348 14.35 -25.19 -16.76
N MET A 349 13.40 -25.06 -15.83
CA MET A 349 12.29 -26.02 -15.69
C MET A 349 11.38 -26.02 -16.92
N ALA A 350 11.04 -24.84 -17.45
CA ALA A 350 10.25 -24.72 -18.67
C ALA A 350 10.96 -25.35 -19.87
N TYR A 351 12.28 -25.15 -19.98
CA TYR A 351 13.10 -25.76 -21.03
C TYR A 351 13.17 -27.29 -20.89
N ALA A 352 13.33 -27.80 -19.67
CA ALA A 352 13.33 -29.24 -19.40
C ALA A 352 11.98 -29.88 -19.79
N ILE A 353 10.86 -29.26 -19.41
CA ILE A 353 9.51 -29.71 -19.79
C ILE A 353 9.34 -29.67 -21.31
N ALA A 354 9.72 -28.57 -21.97
CA ALA A 354 9.66 -28.45 -23.42
C ALA A 354 10.48 -29.53 -24.14
N THR A 355 11.66 -29.86 -23.60
CA THR A 355 12.52 -30.93 -24.12
C THR A 355 11.86 -32.31 -23.99
N VAL A 356 11.25 -32.60 -22.83
CA VAL A 356 10.51 -33.87 -22.62
C VAL A 356 9.30 -33.98 -23.54
N VAL A 357 8.52 -32.90 -23.68
CA VAL A 357 7.36 -32.86 -24.59
C VAL A 357 7.80 -33.04 -26.04
N HIS A 358 8.86 -32.35 -26.47
CA HIS A 358 9.41 -32.52 -27.80
C HIS A 358 9.88 -33.96 -28.05
N GLY A 359 10.63 -34.55 -27.12
CA GLY A 359 11.06 -35.95 -27.20
C GLY A 359 9.88 -36.93 -27.30
N ALA A 360 8.84 -36.75 -26.49
CA ALA A 360 7.64 -37.57 -26.55
C ALA A 360 6.90 -37.42 -27.89
N CYS A 361 6.75 -36.19 -28.40
CA CYS A 361 6.16 -35.95 -29.71
C CYS A 361 6.95 -36.61 -30.85
N THR A 362 8.27 -36.57 -30.79
CA THR A 362 9.15 -37.22 -31.79
C THR A 362 8.99 -38.74 -31.76
N VAL A 363 8.96 -39.36 -30.58
CA VAL A 363 8.72 -40.82 -30.43
C VAL A 363 7.35 -41.21 -30.98
N VAL A 364 6.30 -40.43 -30.68
CA VAL A 364 4.95 -40.66 -31.21
C VAL A 364 4.94 -40.56 -32.74
N ARG A 365 5.59 -39.53 -33.33
CA ARG A 365 5.68 -39.40 -34.79
C ARG A 365 6.37 -40.60 -35.45
N LEU A 366 7.47 -41.07 -34.86
CA LEU A 366 8.19 -42.26 -35.34
C LEU A 366 7.31 -43.51 -35.22
N ALA A 367 6.56 -43.67 -34.12
CA ALA A 367 5.69 -44.83 -33.90
C ALA A 367 4.49 -44.89 -34.87
N PHE A 368 3.94 -43.75 -35.27
CA PHE A 368 2.84 -43.68 -36.25
C PHE A 368 3.31 -43.58 -37.71
N GLY A 369 4.61 -43.68 -37.98
CA GLY A 369 5.15 -43.64 -39.34
C GLY A 369 4.98 -42.27 -40.02
N CYS A 370 4.75 -41.20 -39.25
CA CYS A 370 4.70 -39.84 -39.77
C CYS A 370 6.14 -39.37 -40.05
N ASN A 371 6.71 -39.83 -41.16
CA ASN A 371 7.97 -39.32 -41.68
C ASN A 371 7.79 -37.86 -42.11
N GLU A 372 8.78 -37.00 -41.83
CA GLU A 372 8.79 -35.57 -42.16
C GLU A 372 8.71 -35.26 -43.68
N GLY A 373 8.67 -36.29 -44.54
CA GLY A 373 8.62 -36.15 -46.00
C GLY A 373 7.26 -35.85 -46.61
N ASP A 374 6.12 -36.17 -45.98
CA ASP A 374 4.84 -36.21 -46.70
C ASP A 374 3.90 -35.00 -46.48
N GLY A 375 4.25 -34.07 -45.58
CA GLY A 375 3.39 -32.93 -45.24
C GLY A 375 3.80 -31.59 -45.88
N PHE A 376 5.10 -31.35 -46.05
CA PHE A 376 5.60 -30.06 -46.53
C PHE A 376 5.57 -29.96 -48.07
N GLU A 377 5.81 -31.08 -48.79
CA GLU A 377 5.72 -31.10 -50.26
C GLU A 377 4.27 -31.10 -50.78
N ARG A 378 3.31 -31.70 -50.06
CA ARG A 378 1.89 -31.66 -50.47
C ARG A 378 1.29 -30.26 -50.39
N THR A 379 1.75 -29.41 -49.48
CA THR A 379 1.22 -28.04 -49.35
C THR A 379 1.83 -27.10 -50.39
N LEU A 380 3.06 -27.35 -50.84
CA LEU A 380 3.70 -26.60 -51.93
C LEU A 380 3.25 -27.07 -53.32
N GLY A 381 2.93 -28.35 -53.51
CA GLY A 381 2.40 -28.87 -54.79
C GLY A 381 0.99 -28.41 -55.13
N TYR A 382 0.14 -28.13 -54.13
CA TYR A 382 -1.19 -27.56 -54.37
C TYR A 382 -1.15 -26.06 -54.71
N CYS A 383 -0.15 -25.32 -54.23
CA CYS A 383 0.01 -23.90 -54.55
C CYS A 383 0.66 -23.64 -55.92
N THR A 384 1.40 -24.62 -56.48
CA THR A 384 2.00 -24.50 -57.82
C THR A 384 1.12 -25.09 -58.92
N ALA A 385 0.18 -25.99 -58.61
CA ALA A 385 -0.75 -26.55 -59.59
C ALA A 385 -1.96 -25.64 -59.90
N SER A 386 -2.35 -24.72 -59.02
CA SER A 386 -3.51 -23.84 -59.26
C SER A 386 -3.22 -22.60 -60.12
N ASN A 387 -2.00 -22.45 -60.64
CA ASN A 387 -1.56 -21.24 -61.34
C ASN A 387 -1.29 -21.45 -62.85
N ASN A 388 -1.66 -22.61 -63.41
CA ASN A 388 -1.36 -22.94 -64.82
C ASN A 388 -2.57 -23.32 -65.70
N ASP A 389 -3.81 -23.23 -65.21
CA ASP A 389 -5.02 -23.47 -66.03
C ASP A 389 -5.74 -22.15 -66.36
N GLY A 390 -5.06 -21.26 -67.09
CA GLY A 390 -5.59 -19.95 -67.42
C GLY A 390 -4.89 -19.24 -68.58
N GLU A 391 -4.55 -19.95 -69.66
CA GLU A 391 -4.27 -19.35 -70.97
C GLU A 391 -4.36 -20.44 -72.05
N VAL A 392 -5.52 -20.52 -72.71
CA VAL A 392 -5.77 -20.49 -74.18
C VAL A 392 -7.28 -20.37 -74.40
#